data_AF-A0A937KNR7-F1
#
_entry.id   AF-A0A937KNR7-F1
#
_cell.length_a   1.000
_cell.length_b   1.000
_cell.length_c   1.000
_cell.angle_alpha   90.00
_cell.angle_beta   90.00
_cell.angle_gamma   90.00
#
_symmetry.space_group_name_H-M   'P 1'
#
loop_
_entity.id
_entity.type
_entity.pdbx_description
1 polymer ?
#
loop_
_entity_poly.entity_id
_entity_poly.type
_entity_poly.pdbx_seq_one_letter_code
_entity_poly.pdbx_strand_id
1 'polypeptide(L)'
;MNDPVSHAVITAVMVQPDDGRMTTATTSQRQTINLRGIRAQLEQEWNRLTTDPASIEQLSGWSVAETRFIDFNELLRATGFGCVEAPGSEMLLRNLVALAASDHLAARVVLQRVLPGLVAAVRFRNRQMTPEVALSELVAAAWIVITTYDSRRNPGSIAAAIIDSSIYRAFKIERNRISTEPLDAVERGLTHNESDALTELNELREVLFEAERLGMSKDDIQLVYSVATGTPTEVLAKQIGITSRAVRYRCQRLFQELAAIAQTV
;
A
#
# COMPACT_ATOMS: atom_id res chain seq x y z
N MET A 1 41.43 53.32 34.68
CA MET A 1 41.37 51.95 34.14
C MET A 1 40.20 51.97 33.17
N ASN A 2 40.50 52.42 31.95
CA ASN A 2 39.55 52.97 30.98
C ASN A 2 39.02 51.86 30.06
N ASP A 3 37.70 51.82 29.92
CA ASP A 3 36.89 52.00 28.70
C ASP A 3 37.41 51.65 27.29
N PRO A 4 36.47 51.43 26.34
CA PRO A 4 36.50 50.43 25.27
C PRO A 4 37.03 50.99 23.94
N VAL A 5 37.26 50.11 22.96
CA VAL A 5 37.52 50.55 21.58
C VAL A 5 36.76 49.69 20.58
N SER A 6 35.67 50.29 20.07
CA SER A 6 35.17 50.09 18.72
C SER A 6 36.27 50.37 17.69
N HIS A 7 36.40 49.52 16.66
CA HIS A 7 36.78 50.00 15.34
C HIS A 7 35.90 49.35 14.28
N ALA A 8 35.00 50.17 13.74
CA ALA A 8 34.50 50.02 12.39
C ALA A 8 35.63 50.29 11.38
N VAL A 9 35.52 49.76 10.16
CA VAL A 9 35.51 50.50 8.88
C VAL A 9 35.97 49.63 7.69
N ILE A 10 34.99 49.32 6.83
CA ILE A 10 34.94 49.56 5.37
C ILE A 10 35.90 48.81 4.41
N THR A 11 35.28 47.93 3.63
CA THR A 11 35.33 47.77 2.15
C THR A 11 36.65 47.52 1.44
N ALA A 12 36.70 46.34 0.79
CA ALA A 12 37.17 46.23 -0.58
C ALA A 12 36.35 45.17 -1.33
N VAL A 13 35.65 45.61 -2.37
CA VAL A 13 35.01 44.80 -3.41
C VAL A 13 36.11 44.10 -4.19
N MET A 14 36.03 42.77 -4.33
CA MET A 14 36.58 42.08 -5.49
C MET A 14 35.57 41.06 -6.02
N VAL A 15 35.29 41.25 -7.30
CA VAL A 15 34.46 40.44 -8.19
C VAL A 15 35.07 39.04 -8.33
N GLN A 16 34.17 38.05 -8.44
CA GLN A 16 34.40 36.60 -8.62
C GLN A 16 35.43 36.25 -9.72
N PRO A 17 35.95 35.01 -9.67
CA PRO A 17 35.34 33.99 -10.51
C PRO A 17 34.96 32.72 -9.73
N ASP A 18 33.88 32.14 -10.24
CA ASP A 18 33.30 30.84 -9.94
C ASP A 18 34.30 29.71 -10.14
N ASP A 19 34.47 28.86 -9.13
CA ASP A 19 35.00 27.51 -9.27
C ASP A 19 34.38 26.61 -8.17
N GLY A 20 33.20 26.10 -8.50
CA GLY A 20 32.99 24.65 -8.44
C GLY A 20 33.23 23.96 -7.10
N ARG A 21 32.53 24.36 -6.04
CA ARG A 21 32.16 23.44 -4.95
C ARG A 21 30.76 23.73 -4.45
N MET A 22 29.79 23.17 -5.15
CA MET A 22 28.42 23.02 -4.67
C MET A 22 28.42 22.01 -3.52
N THR A 23 28.78 22.45 -2.31
CA THR A 23 28.38 21.78 -1.08
C THR A 23 26.88 22.01 -0.89
N THR A 24 26.07 21.33 -1.69
CA THR A 24 24.69 21.06 -1.31
C THR A 24 24.77 20.00 -0.23
N ALA A 25 24.72 20.44 1.02
CA ALA A 25 24.19 19.64 2.10
C ALA A 25 22.73 19.34 1.73
N THR A 26 22.53 18.31 0.91
CA THR A 26 21.24 17.71 0.63
C THR A 26 20.82 17.08 1.93
N THR A 27 20.14 17.86 2.77
CA THR A 27 19.37 17.38 3.91
C THR A 27 18.33 16.44 3.35
N SER A 28 18.73 15.17 3.19
CA SER A 28 17.85 14.06 2.85
C SER A 28 16.90 13.90 4.02
N GLN A 29 15.77 14.62 3.95
CA GLN A 29 14.65 14.46 4.85
C GLN A 29 14.13 13.04 4.64
N ARG A 30 14.66 12.10 5.42
CA ARG A 30 13.99 10.86 5.81
C ARG A 30 12.55 11.24 6.18
N GLN A 31 11.61 11.01 5.27
CA GLN A 31 10.20 11.06 5.61
C GLN A 31 9.93 9.87 6.51
N THR A 32 10.18 10.06 7.80
CA THR A 32 9.42 9.36 8.82
C THR A 32 7.96 9.59 8.44
N ILE A 33 7.23 8.53 8.09
CA ILE A 33 5.77 8.63 7.91
C ILE A 33 5.28 9.15 9.26
N ASN A 34 4.98 10.44 9.31
CA ASN A 34 4.47 11.07 10.50
C ASN A 34 3.02 10.62 10.53
N LEU A 35 2.67 9.69 11.42
CA LEU A 35 1.44 8.91 11.35
C LEU A 35 0.19 9.65 11.86
N ARG A 36 0.35 10.76 12.60
CA ARG A 36 -0.70 11.82 12.66
C ARG A 36 -0.98 12.41 11.28
N GLY A 37 0.04 12.38 10.43
CA GLY A 37 0.00 12.76 9.03
C GLY A 37 -0.75 11.78 8.14
N ILE A 38 -0.90 10.47 8.43
CA ILE A 38 -1.62 9.60 7.46
C ILE A 38 -3.08 10.02 7.32
N ARG A 39 -3.74 10.39 8.43
CA ARG A 39 -5.10 10.95 8.37
C ARG A 39 -5.11 12.30 7.66
N ALA A 40 -4.14 13.18 7.95
CA ALA A 40 -4.04 14.48 7.28
C ALA A 40 -3.72 14.35 5.78
N GLN A 41 -2.93 13.36 5.39
CA GLN A 41 -2.58 13.03 4.01
C GLN A 41 -3.79 12.49 3.28
N LEU A 42 -4.55 11.57 3.89
CA LEU A 42 -5.81 11.09 3.34
C LEU A 42 -6.82 12.24 3.20
N GLU A 43 -6.90 13.15 4.17
CA GLU A 43 -7.78 14.32 4.09
C GLU A 43 -7.34 15.27 2.95
N GLN A 44 -6.04 15.56 2.85
CA GLN A 44 -5.48 16.42 1.81
C GLN A 44 -5.65 15.82 0.41
N GLU A 45 -5.36 14.53 0.27
CA GLU A 45 -5.57 13.79 -0.98
C GLU A 45 -7.04 13.80 -1.36
N TRP A 46 -7.95 13.54 -0.42
CA TRP A 46 -9.39 13.60 -0.66
C TRP A 46 -9.82 14.97 -1.19
N ASN A 47 -9.35 16.06 -0.54
CA ASN A 47 -9.63 17.42 -1.00
C ASN A 47 -9.11 17.67 -2.43
N ARG A 48 -7.94 17.13 -2.79
CA ARG A 48 -7.42 17.21 -4.17
C ARG A 48 -8.33 16.44 -5.15
N LEU A 49 -8.70 15.20 -4.83
CA LEU A 49 -9.57 14.39 -5.69
C LEU A 49 -10.94 15.03 -5.91
N THR A 50 -11.50 15.70 -4.90
CA THR A 50 -12.78 16.40 -5.02
C THR A 50 -12.73 17.64 -5.93
N THR A 51 -11.54 18.15 -6.25
CA THR A 51 -11.35 19.36 -7.07
C THR A 51 -10.67 19.09 -8.42
N ASP A 52 -10.11 17.89 -8.60
CA ASP A 52 -9.41 17.50 -9.82
C ASP A 52 -10.38 17.15 -10.96
N PRO A 53 -10.33 17.85 -12.12
CA PRO A 53 -11.25 17.61 -13.23
C PRO A 53 -11.18 16.19 -13.81
N ALA A 54 -9.99 15.57 -13.85
CA ALA A 54 -9.84 14.21 -14.36
C ALA A 54 -10.55 13.19 -13.46
N SER A 55 -10.40 13.35 -12.15
CA SER A 55 -11.12 12.54 -11.15
C SER A 55 -12.64 12.69 -11.25
N ILE A 56 -13.14 13.91 -11.50
CA ILE A 56 -14.58 14.19 -11.69
C ILE A 56 -15.09 13.57 -12.99
N GLU A 57 -14.33 13.66 -14.08
CA GLU A 57 -14.68 13.03 -15.35
C GLU A 57 -14.78 11.50 -15.18
N GLN A 58 -13.80 10.89 -14.50
CA GLN A 58 -13.81 9.46 -14.20
C GLN A 58 -15.01 9.06 -13.34
N LEU A 59 -15.32 9.81 -12.29
CA LEU A 59 -16.53 9.62 -11.46
C LEU A 59 -17.79 9.64 -12.31
N SER A 60 -17.89 10.60 -13.24
CA SER A 60 -19.04 10.66 -14.14
C SER A 60 -19.13 9.39 -15.02
N GLY A 61 -18.02 8.74 -15.35
CA GLY A 61 -18.03 7.50 -16.15
C GLY A 61 -18.60 6.28 -15.41
N TRP A 62 -18.77 6.33 -14.10
CA TRP A 62 -19.15 5.18 -13.30
C TRP A 62 -20.64 4.82 -13.42
N SER A 63 -20.91 3.52 -13.57
CA SER A 63 -22.26 2.94 -13.58
C SER A 63 -22.55 2.18 -12.27
N VAL A 64 -22.34 2.84 -11.13
CA VAL A 64 -22.52 2.24 -9.78
C VAL A 64 -23.94 2.41 -9.21
N ALA A 65 -24.75 3.27 -9.82
CA ALA A 65 -26.17 3.48 -9.51
C ALA A 65 -26.92 3.90 -10.78
N GLU A 66 -28.25 3.94 -10.72
CA GLU A 66 -29.11 4.50 -11.78
C GLU A 66 -28.86 6.01 -11.97
N THR A 67 -28.57 6.71 -10.88
CA THR A 67 -28.21 8.13 -10.89
C THR A 67 -26.72 8.32 -11.09
N ARG A 68 -26.35 9.29 -11.93
CA ARG A 68 -24.97 9.72 -12.12
C ARG A 68 -24.53 10.65 -11.00
N PHE A 69 -23.32 10.45 -10.50
CA PHE A 69 -22.70 11.35 -9.51
C PHE A 69 -21.72 12.29 -10.20
N ILE A 70 -21.69 13.55 -9.75
CA ILE A 70 -20.75 14.58 -10.23
C ILE A 70 -19.85 15.13 -9.10
N ASP A 71 -20.16 14.78 -7.85
CA ASP A 71 -19.39 15.14 -6.66
C ASP A 71 -19.09 13.89 -5.82
N PHE A 72 -17.81 13.70 -5.48
CA PHE A 72 -17.37 12.61 -4.62
C PHE A 72 -17.99 12.68 -3.22
N ASN A 73 -18.26 13.88 -2.69
CA ASN A 73 -18.88 13.99 -1.36
C ASN A 73 -20.36 13.61 -1.38
N GLU A 74 -21.06 13.91 -2.47
CA GLU A 74 -22.42 13.43 -2.72
C GLU A 74 -22.45 11.89 -2.80
N LEU A 75 -21.58 11.30 -3.61
CA LEU A 75 -21.43 9.84 -3.70
C LEU A 75 -21.13 9.23 -2.33
N LEU A 76 -20.18 9.80 -1.59
CA LEU A 76 -19.79 9.32 -0.27
C LEU A 76 -20.98 9.36 0.72
N ARG A 77 -21.76 10.45 0.75
CA ARG A 77 -22.98 10.53 1.56
C ARG A 77 -24.02 9.49 1.14
N ALA A 78 -24.19 9.26 -0.16
CA ALA A 78 -25.12 8.25 -0.69
C ALA A 78 -24.76 6.82 -0.26
N THR A 79 -23.48 6.54 0.02
CA THR A 79 -23.05 5.25 0.64
C THR A 79 -23.36 5.14 2.14
N GLY A 80 -24.07 6.12 2.71
CA GLY A 80 -24.42 6.17 4.14
C GLY A 80 -23.30 6.73 5.02
N PHE A 81 -22.35 7.49 4.47
CA PHE A 81 -21.36 8.19 5.29
C PHE A 81 -22.03 9.33 6.07
N GLY A 82 -21.92 9.31 7.40
CA GLY A 82 -22.48 10.36 8.26
C GLY A 82 -24.01 10.34 8.42
N CYS A 83 -24.71 9.42 7.76
CA CYS A 83 -26.17 9.28 7.82
C CYS A 83 -26.54 7.85 8.28
N VAL A 84 -27.56 7.73 9.13
CA VAL A 84 -27.91 6.44 9.76
C VAL A 84 -28.57 5.48 8.77
N GLU A 85 -29.40 5.97 7.85
CA GLU A 85 -30.10 5.12 6.86
C GLU A 85 -30.35 5.88 5.55
N ALA A 86 -29.51 5.66 4.55
CA ALA A 86 -29.80 6.04 3.16
C ALA A 86 -30.28 4.79 2.40
N PRO A 87 -31.52 4.75 1.87
CA PRO A 87 -32.00 3.62 1.08
C PRO A 87 -31.05 3.32 -0.08
N GLY A 88 -30.71 2.04 -0.29
CA GLY A 88 -29.78 1.62 -1.34
C GLY A 88 -28.29 1.88 -1.06
N SER A 89 -27.93 2.53 0.06
CA SER A 89 -26.53 2.81 0.42
C SER A 89 -25.64 1.57 0.47
N GLU A 90 -26.14 0.48 1.04
CA GLU A 90 -25.43 -0.79 1.10
C GLU A 90 -25.21 -1.35 -0.31
N MET A 91 -26.22 -1.31 -1.18
CA MET A 91 -26.12 -1.76 -2.58
C MET A 91 -25.06 -0.95 -3.35
N LEU A 92 -25.12 0.38 -3.22
CA LEU A 92 -24.16 1.30 -3.82
C LEU A 92 -22.73 1.01 -3.32
N LEU A 93 -22.55 0.76 -2.03
CA LEU A 93 -21.25 0.40 -1.48
C LEU A 93 -20.74 -0.92 -2.07
N ARG A 94 -21.61 -1.90 -2.36
CA ARG A 94 -21.20 -3.15 -3.04
C ARG A 94 -20.70 -2.89 -4.45
N ASN A 95 -21.43 -2.05 -5.19
CA ASN A 95 -21.05 -1.71 -6.56
C ASN A 95 -19.71 -0.99 -6.60
N LEU A 96 -19.46 -0.08 -5.64
CA LEU A 96 -18.16 0.58 -5.49
C LEU A 96 -17.04 -0.40 -5.13
N VAL A 97 -17.30 -1.37 -4.24
CA VAL A 97 -16.32 -2.40 -3.88
C VAL A 97 -16.01 -3.32 -5.06
N ALA A 98 -17.01 -3.67 -5.87
CA ALA A 98 -16.79 -4.44 -7.09
C ALA A 98 -15.95 -3.65 -8.11
N LEU A 99 -16.22 -2.34 -8.26
CA LEU A 99 -15.47 -1.45 -9.14
C LEU A 99 -14.02 -1.22 -8.65
N ALA A 100 -13.81 -1.20 -7.33
CA ALA A 100 -12.53 -0.96 -6.69
C ALA A 100 -11.42 -1.98 -7.05
N ALA A 101 -11.78 -3.14 -7.62
CA ALA A 101 -10.80 -4.10 -8.13
C ALA A 101 -10.07 -3.60 -9.39
N SER A 102 -10.69 -2.71 -10.17
CA SER A 102 -10.15 -2.15 -11.41
C SER A 102 -9.98 -0.63 -11.38
N ASP A 103 -10.57 0.06 -10.39
CA ASP A 103 -10.56 1.51 -10.28
C ASP A 103 -10.13 1.96 -8.88
N HIS A 104 -8.95 2.56 -8.79
CA HIS A 104 -8.40 3.03 -7.52
C HIS A 104 -9.14 4.23 -6.91
N LEU A 105 -9.81 5.06 -7.72
CA LEU A 105 -10.65 6.13 -7.18
C LEU A 105 -11.89 5.54 -6.49
N ALA A 106 -12.48 4.47 -7.04
CA ALA A 106 -13.57 3.76 -6.37
C ALA A 106 -13.11 3.14 -5.05
N ALA A 107 -11.93 2.50 -5.04
CA ALA A 107 -11.30 2.00 -3.82
C ALA A 107 -11.12 3.11 -2.77
N ARG A 108 -10.76 4.31 -3.22
CA ARG A 108 -10.54 5.46 -2.36
C ARG A 108 -11.83 5.99 -1.71
N VAL A 109 -12.94 5.99 -2.44
CA VAL A 109 -14.29 6.31 -1.89
C VAL A 109 -14.68 5.30 -0.81
N VAL A 110 -14.48 4.00 -1.08
CA VAL A 110 -14.75 2.94 -0.10
C VAL A 110 -13.88 3.11 1.15
N LEU A 111 -12.59 3.42 0.98
CA LEU A 111 -11.68 3.67 2.09
C LEU A 111 -12.17 4.84 2.95
N GLN A 112 -12.56 5.95 2.32
CA GLN A 112 -13.13 7.11 3.01
C GLN A 112 -14.39 6.74 3.80
N ARG A 113 -15.24 5.87 3.22
CA ARG A 113 -16.47 5.40 3.85
C ARG A 113 -16.23 4.56 5.10
N VAL A 114 -15.19 3.73 5.13
CA VAL A 114 -14.88 2.85 6.28
C VAL A 114 -13.90 3.48 7.27
N LEU A 115 -13.23 4.58 6.92
CA LEU A 115 -12.19 5.22 7.72
C LEU A 115 -12.62 5.51 9.17
N PRO A 116 -13.83 6.03 9.48
CA PRO A 116 -14.26 6.22 10.87
C PRO A 116 -14.28 4.90 11.67
N GLY A 117 -14.68 3.80 11.01
CA GLY A 117 -14.67 2.46 11.62
C GLY A 117 -13.26 1.92 11.83
N LEU A 118 -12.33 2.20 10.92
CA LEU A 118 -10.91 1.86 11.10
C LEU A 118 -10.29 2.66 12.25
N VAL A 119 -10.61 3.94 12.38
CA VAL A 119 -10.17 4.77 13.53
C VAL A 119 -10.69 4.18 14.85
N ALA A 120 -11.95 3.75 14.91
CA ALA A 120 -12.48 3.06 16.08
C ALA A 120 -11.79 1.71 16.35
N ALA A 121 -11.38 1.01 15.29
CA ALA A 121 -10.71 -0.29 15.37
C ALA A 121 -9.27 -0.23 15.90
N VAL A 122 -8.64 0.96 15.95
CA VAL A 122 -7.33 1.19 16.57
C VAL A 122 -7.28 0.71 18.03
N ARG A 123 -8.42 0.61 18.73
CA ARG A 123 -8.52 0.05 20.08
C ARG A 123 -8.16 -1.45 20.17
N PHE A 124 -8.22 -2.18 19.07
CA PHE A 124 -7.92 -3.62 19.01
C PHE A 124 -6.43 -3.93 18.82
N ARG A 125 -5.60 -2.89 18.68
CA ARG A 125 -4.15 -3.04 18.54
C ARG A 125 -3.52 -3.67 19.79
N ASN A 126 -2.33 -4.25 19.63
CA ASN A 126 -1.50 -4.65 20.77
C ASN A 126 -1.09 -3.40 21.59
N ARG A 127 -1.04 -3.51 22.91
CA ARG A 127 -0.61 -2.42 23.82
C ARG A 127 0.78 -1.87 23.51
N GLN A 128 1.67 -2.68 22.92
CA GLN A 128 3.01 -2.26 22.50
C GLN A 128 3.01 -1.41 21.22
N MET A 129 1.91 -1.42 20.45
CA MET A 129 1.76 -0.68 19.21
C MET A 129 1.13 0.69 19.47
N THR A 130 1.72 1.74 18.90
CA THR A 130 1.15 3.09 19.02
C THR A 130 -0.17 3.17 18.22
N PRO A 131 -1.15 4.00 18.65
CA PRO A 131 -2.39 4.23 17.90
C PRO A 131 -2.15 4.60 16.44
N GLU A 132 -1.11 5.40 16.23
CA GLU A 132 -0.62 5.89 14.96
C GLU A 132 -0.21 4.76 14.01
N VAL A 133 0.69 3.88 14.45
CA VAL A 133 1.14 2.73 13.63
C VAL A 133 -0.06 1.81 13.37
N ALA A 134 -0.92 1.61 14.37
CA ALA A 134 -2.12 0.78 14.23
C ALA A 134 -3.09 1.30 13.16
N LEU A 135 -3.29 2.62 13.10
CA LEU A 135 -4.14 3.20 12.06
C LEU A 135 -3.52 3.01 10.67
N SER A 136 -2.20 3.18 10.53
CA SER A 136 -1.52 2.97 9.25
C SER A 136 -1.62 1.53 8.77
N GLU A 137 -1.37 0.56 9.65
CA GLU A 137 -1.53 -0.87 9.33
C GLU A 137 -2.99 -1.21 8.96
N LEU A 138 -3.97 -0.63 9.66
CA LEU A 138 -5.38 -0.81 9.33
C LEU A 138 -5.75 -0.21 7.97
N VAL A 139 -5.23 0.98 7.63
CA VAL A 139 -5.48 1.62 6.33
C VAL A 139 -4.84 0.81 5.20
N ALA A 140 -3.59 0.37 5.37
CA ALA A 140 -2.90 -0.48 4.39
C ALA A 140 -3.63 -1.83 4.21
N ALA A 141 -4.04 -2.46 5.31
CA ALA A 141 -4.82 -3.69 5.28
C ALA A 141 -6.19 -3.49 4.60
N ALA A 142 -6.87 -2.37 4.88
CA ALA A 142 -8.15 -2.05 4.27
C ALA A 142 -8.03 -1.84 2.76
N TRP A 143 -7.00 -1.12 2.30
CA TRP A 143 -6.74 -0.96 0.88
C TRP A 143 -6.66 -2.30 0.15
N ILE A 144 -5.90 -3.25 0.70
CA ILE A 144 -5.77 -4.59 0.13
C ILE A 144 -7.12 -5.32 0.16
N VAL A 145 -7.81 -5.30 1.30
CA VAL A 145 -9.14 -5.95 1.42
C VAL A 145 -10.15 -5.39 0.42
N ILE A 146 -10.14 -4.08 0.17
CA ILE A 146 -11.05 -3.40 -0.76
C ILE A 146 -10.73 -3.79 -2.20
N THR A 147 -9.46 -3.70 -2.60
CA THR A 147 -9.03 -3.95 -3.99
C THR A 147 -9.04 -5.43 -4.36
N THR A 148 -8.95 -6.33 -3.37
CA THR A 148 -9.02 -7.79 -3.59
C THR A 148 -10.33 -8.41 -3.10
N TYR A 149 -11.39 -7.61 -2.93
CA TYR A 149 -12.64 -8.10 -2.35
C TYR A 149 -13.34 -9.11 -3.29
N ASP A 150 -13.68 -10.29 -2.77
CA ASP A 150 -14.46 -11.27 -3.52
C ASP A 150 -15.94 -10.87 -3.54
N SER A 151 -16.42 -10.38 -4.69
CA SER A 151 -17.80 -9.92 -4.89
C SER A 151 -18.86 -11.00 -4.68
N ARG A 152 -18.48 -12.29 -4.65
CA ARG A 152 -19.39 -13.40 -4.32
C ARG A 152 -19.73 -13.46 -2.84
N ARG A 153 -18.95 -12.78 -1.98
CA ARG A 153 -19.26 -12.66 -0.56
C ARG A 153 -20.47 -11.75 -0.38
N ASN A 154 -21.46 -12.24 0.37
CA ASN A 154 -22.69 -11.50 0.66
C ASN A 154 -22.88 -11.29 2.17
N PRO A 155 -22.02 -10.49 2.84
CA PRO A 155 -22.21 -10.17 4.25
C PRO A 155 -23.46 -9.31 4.45
N GLY A 156 -24.02 -9.25 5.65
CA GLY A 156 -25.14 -8.32 5.95
C GLY A 156 -24.74 -6.84 5.87
N SER A 157 -23.47 -6.53 6.14
CA SER A 157 -22.88 -5.19 5.96
C SER A 157 -21.47 -5.31 5.38
N ILE A 158 -21.25 -4.75 4.19
CA ILE A 158 -19.95 -4.76 3.52
C ILE A 158 -18.95 -3.89 4.28
N ALA A 159 -19.37 -2.72 4.78
CA ALA A 159 -18.48 -1.86 5.56
C ALA A 159 -17.94 -2.60 6.80
N ALA A 160 -18.81 -3.28 7.55
CA ALA A 160 -18.40 -4.08 8.71
C ALA A 160 -17.49 -5.24 8.30
N ALA A 161 -17.79 -5.94 7.20
CA ALA A 161 -16.96 -7.04 6.70
C ALA A 161 -15.56 -6.58 6.27
N ILE A 162 -15.45 -5.41 5.63
CA ILE A 162 -14.16 -4.80 5.27
C ILE A 162 -13.37 -4.45 6.53
N ILE A 163 -14.01 -3.78 7.50
CA ILE A 163 -13.35 -3.40 8.77
C ILE A 163 -12.85 -4.65 9.50
N ASP A 164 -13.68 -5.69 9.65
CA ASP A 164 -13.29 -6.93 10.34
C ASP A 164 -12.15 -7.67 9.61
N SER A 165 -12.22 -7.75 8.28
CA SER A 165 -11.14 -8.33 7.47
C SER A 165 -9.84 -7.52 7.57
N SER A 166 -9.94 -6.20 7.66
CA SER A 166 -8.80 -5.30 7.83
C SER A 166 -8.16 -5.48 9.20
N ILE A 167 -8.96 -5.57 10.27
CA ILE A 167 -8.48 -5.88 11.62
C ILE A 167 -7.78 -7.24 11.65
N TYR A 168 -8.38 -8.25 11.04
CA TYR A 168 -7.80 -9.59 10.97
C TYR A 168 -6.44 -9.55 10.25
N ARG A 169 -6.37 -8.87 9.10
CA ARG A 169 -5.14 -8.77 8.32
C ARG A 169 -4.05 -7.98 9.05
N ALA A 170 -4.38 -6.80 9.58
CA ALA A 170 -3.43 -5.92 10.26
C ALA A 170 -2.89 -6.51 11.57
N PHE A 171 -3.73 -7.15 12.39
CA PHE A 171 -3.35 -7.53 13.75
C PHE A 171 -3.22 -9.03 14.00
N LYS A 172 -3.78 -9.90 13.14
CA LYS A 172 -3.74 -11.36 13.33
C LYS A 172 -2.89 -12.10 12.30
N ILE A 173 -2.87 -11.68 11.04
CA ILE A 173 -1.98 -12.29 10.02
C ILE A 173 -0.52 -11.92 10.28
N GLU A 174 -0.24 -10.64 10.55
CA GLU A 174 1.14 -10.15 10.71
C GLU A 174 1.85 -10.74 11.94
N ARG A 175 1.09 -11.15 12.97
CA ARG A 175 1.65 -11.87 14.14
C ARG A 175 2.30 -13.21 13.77
N ASN A 176 1.79 -13.87 12.74
CA ASN A 176 2.39 -15.12 12.24
C ASN A 176 3.59 -14.85 11.31
N ARG A 177 3.72 -13.63 10.77
CA ARG A 177 4.78 -13.24 9.83
C ARG A 177 6.00 -12.65 10.55
N ILE A 178 5.77 -11.88 11.61
CA ILE A 178 6.82 -11.42 12.57
C ILE A 178 7.50 -12.60 13.28
N SER A 179 6.87 -13.79 13.29
CA SER A 179 7.48 -15.00 13.83
C SER A 179 8.36 -15.75 12.80
N THR A 180 8.55 -15.26 11.57
CA THR A 180 9.27 -16.00 10.52
C THR A 180 10.25 -15.18 9.67
N GLU A 181 10.34 -13.85 9.81
CA GLU A 181 11.32 -13.05 9.04
C GLU A 181 12.04 -12.03 9.93
N PRO A 182 13.39 -11.97 9.93
CA PRO A 182 14.14 -10.85 10.50
C PRO A 182 13.92 -9.58 9.65
N LEU A 183 13.76 -8.43 10.32
CA LEU A 183 13.37 -7.13 9.74
C LEU A 183 14.31 -6.59 8.63
N ASP A 184 15.46 -7.21 8.36
CA ASP A 184 16.50 -6.73 7.44
C ASP A 184 16.11 -6.83 5.95
N ALA A 185 15.06 -7.59 5.60
CA ALA A 185 14.61 -7.73 4.21
C ALA A 185 13.72 -6.59 3.71
N VAL A 186 12.99 -5.90 4.61
CA VAL A 186 12.00 -4.87 4.25
C VAL A 186 12.64 -3.49 4.08
N GLU A 187 13.75 -3.19 4.78
CA GLU A 187 14.49 -1.93 4.61
C GLU A 187 15.14 -1.81 3.22
N ARG A 188 15.41 -2.93 2.53
CA ARG A 188 16.01 -2.92 1.18
C ARG A 188 15.03 -2.59 0.05
N GLY A 189 13.73 -2.83 0.24
CA GLY A 189 12.72 -2.62 -0.82
C GLY A 189 12.16 -1.19 -0.93
N LEU A 190 12.44 -0.30 0.03
CA LEU A 190 11.85 1.04 0.10
C LEU A 190 12.73 2.15 -0.50
N THR A 191 13.88 1.80 -1.09
CA THR A 191 14.82 2.76 -1.72
C THR A 191 14.70 2.83 -3.24
N HIS A 192 13.72 2.17 -3.86
CA HIS A 192 13.66 2.03 -5.31
C HIS A 192 13.24 3.33 -6.03
N ASN A 193 14.19 3.92 -6.75
CA ASN A 193 14.03 5.07 -7.62
C ASN A 193 13.62 4.58 -9.04
N GLU A 194 12.96 5.36 -9.88
CA GLU A 194 12.52 4.89 -11.22
C GLU A 194 13.68 4.48 -12.17
N SER A 195 14.93 4.76 -11.79
CA SER A 195 16.16 4.26 -12.46
C SER A 195 16.54 2.82 -12.10
N ASP A 196 15.82 2.18 -11.18
CA ASP A 196 16.26 1.00 -10.45
C ASP A 196 15.50 -0.27 -10.91
N ALA A 197 14.38 -0.13 -11.63
CA ALA A 197 13.62 -1.26 -12.19
C ALA A 197 14.45 -2.17 -13.13
N LEU A 198 15.41 -1.61 -13.88
CA LEU A 198 16.33 -2.40 -14.71
C LEU A 198 17.38 -3.14 -13.87
N THR A 199 17.74 -2.60 -12.71
CA THR A 199 18.63 -3.23 -11.72
C THR A 199 17.87 -4.35 -11.01
N GLU A 200 16.67 -4.09 -10.50
CA GLU A 200 15.76 -5.06 -9.89
C GLU A 200 15.46 -6.24 -10.84
N LEU A 201 15.18 -5.95 -12.11
CA LEU A 201 14.98 -6.97 -13.13
C LEU A 201 16.24 -7.79 -13.40
N ASN A 202 17.43 -7.17 -13.32
CA ASN A 202 18.70 -7.88 -13.46
C ASN A 202 19.03 -8.72 -12.23
N GLU A 203 18.82 -8.22 -11.03
CA GLU A 203 18.97 -8.96 -9.77
C GLU A 203 18.01 -10.15 -9.74
N LEU A 204 16.75 -9.95 -10.09
CA LEU A 204 15.78 -11.04 -10.22
C LEU A 204 16.20 -12.05 -11.30
N ARG A 205 16.71 -11.58 -12.44
CA ARG A 205 17.23 -12.45 -13.51
C ARG A 205 18.43 -13.26 -13.05
N GLU A 206 19.32 -12.69 -12.24
CA GLU A 206 20.48 -13.38 -11.66
C GLU A 206 20.05 -14.44 -10.64
N VAL A 207 19.11 -14.11 -9.75
CA VAL A 207 18.54 -15.09 -8.80
C VAL A 207 17.87 -16.25 -9.53
N LEU A 208 17.10 -15.98 -10.59
CA LEU A 208 16.45 -17.03 -11.40
C LEU A 208 17.47 -17.87 -12.17
N PHE A 209 18.50 -17.25 -12.74
CA PHE A 209 19.58 -17.96 -13.43
C PHE A 209 20.34 -18.88 -12.47
N GLU A 210 20.60 -18.39 -11.26
CA GLU A 210 21.32 -19.13 -10.24
C GLU A 210 20.48 -20.26 -9.63
N ALA A 211 19.16 -20.07 -9.52
CA ALA A 211 18.23 -21.13 -9.20
C ALA A 211 18.19 -22.24 -10.27
N GLU A 212 18.22 -21.88 -11.56
CA GLU A 212 18.32 -22.86 -12.65
C GLU A 212 19.66 -23.61 -12.59
N ARG A 213 20.77 -22.90 -12.32
CA ARG A 213 22.11 -23.50 -12.15
C ARG A 213 22.17 -24.50 -10.98
N LEU A 214 21.49 -24.19 -9.89
CA LEU A 214 21.37 -25.05 -8.70
C LEU A 214 20.35 -26.19 -8.86
N GLY A 215 19.67 -26.27 -10.01
CA GLY A 215 18.83 -27.40 -10.39
C GLY A 215 17.33 -27.21 -10.12
N MET A 216 16.87 -25.99 -9.87
CA MET A 216 15.43 -25.70 -9.80
C MET A 216 14.80 -25.88 -11.18
N SER A 217 13.75 -26.69 -11.28
CA SER A 217 13.07 -26.94 -12.55
C SER A 217 12.35 -25.70 -13.06
N LYS A 218 12.28 -25.52 -14.38
CA LYS A 218 11.47 -24.47 -15.02
C LYS A 218 9.99 -24.56 -14.62
N ASP A 219 9.49 -25.76 -14.36
CA ASP A 219 8.12 -25.97 -13.88
C ASP A 219 7.92 -25.43 -12.46
N ASP A 220 8.95 -25.49 -11.62
CA ASP A 220 8.91 -24.96 -10.26
C ASP A 220 8.98 -23.42 -10.26
N ILE A 221 9.82 -22.83 -11.11
CA ILE A 221 9.89 -21.38 -11.32
C ILE A 221 8.55 -20.86 -11.85
N GLN A 222 7.98 -21.54 -12.85
CA GLN A 222 6.68 -21.18 -13.43
C GLN A 222 5.53 -21.30 -12.42
N LEU A 223 5.58 -22.31 -11.54
CA LEU A 223 4.61 -22.51 -10.47
C LEU A 223 4.66 -21.36 -9.46
N VAL A 224 5.85 -20.97 -9.02
CA VAL A 224 6.06 -19.84 -8.10
C VAL A 224 5.56 -18.53 -8.73
N TYR A 225 5.95 -18.27 -9.99
CA TYR A 225 5.50 -17.10 -10.75
C TYR A 225 3.98 -17.03 -10.81
N SER A 226 3.32 -18.13 -11.19
CA SER A 226 1.86 -18.17 -11.36
C SER A 226 1.11 -17.89 -10.06
N VAL A 227 1.63 -18.33 -8.90
CA VAL A 227 1.05 -18.02 -7.59
C VAL A 227 1.31 -16.56 -7.21
N ALA A 228 2.52 -16.04 -7.47
CA ALA A 228 2.87 -14.65 -7.17
C ALA A 228 2.03 -13.65 -7.99
N THR A 229 1.71 -13.97 -9.24
CA THR A 229 0.86 -13.15 -10.11
C THR A 229 -0.65 -13.32 -9.84
N GLY A 230 -1.02 -14.02 -8.76
CA GLY A 230 -2.40 -14.08 -8.27
C GLY A 230 -3.24 -15.24 -8.81
N THR A 231 -2.64 -16.23 -9.47
CA THR A 231 -3.40 -17.43 -9.90
C THR A 231 -3.83 -18.23 -8.66
N PRO A 232 -5.14 -18.53 -8.50
CA PRO A 232 -5.61 -19.30 -7.35
C PRO A 232 -5.00 -20.70 -7.33
N THR A 233 -4.52 -21.14 -6.16
CA THR A 233 -3.86 -22.45 -5.98
C THR A 233 -4.77 -23.64 -6.34
N GLU A 234 -6.09 -23.47 -6.32
CA GLU A 234 -7.07 -24.48 -6.75
C GLU A 234 -7.08 -24.70 -8.27
N VAL A 235 -6.79 -23.66 -9.04
CA VAL A 235 -6.69 -23.73 -10.51
C VAL A 235 -5.41 -24.47 -10.89
N LEU A 236 -4.30 -24.09 -10.26
CA LEU A 236 -2.98 -24.73 -10.47
C LEU A 236 -2.98 -26.20 -10.03
N ALA A 237 -3.64 -26.51 -8.91
CA ALA A 237 -3.83 -27.88 -8.43
C ALA A 237 -4.47 -28.78 -9.49
N LYS A 238 -5.54 -28.29 -10.15
CA LYS A 238 -6.22 -29.02 -11.23
C LYS A 238 -5.35 -29.18 -12.47
N GLN A 239 -4.57 -28.16 -12.84
CA GLN A 239 -3.68 -28.20 -14.00
C GLN A 239 -2.51 -29.18 -13.81
N ILE A 240 -1.97 -29.26 -12.59
CA ILE A 240 -0.78 -30.06 -12.26
C ILE A 240 -1.16 -31.46 -11.77
N GLY A 241 -2.44 -31.72 -11.49
CA GLY A 241 -2.93 -33.02 -11.02
C GLY A 241 -2.61 -33.32 -9.55
N ILE A 242 -2.45 -32.27 -8.71
CA ILE A 242 -2.15 -32.40 -7.28
C ILE A 242 -3.18 -31.63 -6.45
N THR A 243 -3.14 -31.77 -5.12
CA THR A 243 -4.07 -31.05 -4.24
C THR A 243 -3.65 -29.58 -4.04
N SER A 244 -4.60 -28.67 -3.80
CA SER A 244 -4.29 -27.25 -3.50
C SER A 244 -3.44 -27.07 -2.23
N ARG A 245 -3.45 -28.06 -1.33
CA ARG A 245 -2.54 -28.11 -0.18
C ARG A 245 -1.12 -28.43 -0.65
N ALA A 246 -0.94 -29.45 -1.48
CA ALA A 246 0.37 -29.81 -2.03
C ALA A 246 0.99 -28.66 -2.86
N VAL A 247 0.17 -27.92 -3.64
CA VAL A 247 0.62 -26.70 -4.33
C VAL A 247 1.18 -25.68 -3.33
N ARG A 248 0.44 -25.35 -2.27
CA ARG A 248 0.88 -24.38 -1.25
C ARG A 248 2.19 -24.79 -0.57
N TYR A 249 2.32 -26.05 -0.16
CA TYR A 249 3.55 -26.54 0.47
C TYR A 249 4.74 -26.50 -0.50
N ARG A 250 4.51 -26.89 -1.76
CA ARG A 250 5.55 -26.83 -2.80
C ARG A 250 5.98 -25.39 -3.05
N CYS A 251 5.04 -24.47 -3.23
CA CYS A 251 5.35 -23.04 -3.38
C CYS A 251 6.07 -22.47 -2.17
N GLN A 252 5.64 -22.78 -0.95
CA GLN A 252 6.31 -22.32 0.27
C GLN A 252 7.78 -22.78 0.33
N ARG A 253 8.04 -24.05 0.01
CA ARG A 253 9.40 -24.58 -0.05
C ARG A 253 10.23 -23.88 -1.13
N LEU A 254 9.67 -23.71 -2.33
CA LEU A 254 10.36 -23.05 -3.44
C LEU A 254 10.64 -21.57 -3.18
N PHE A 255 9.73 -20.85 -2.52
CA PHE A 255 9.98 -19.48 -2.07
C PHE A 255 11.10 -19.41 -1.04
N GLN A 256 11.18 -20.38 -0.12
CA GLN A 256 12.28 -20.46 0.85
C GLN A 256 13.62 -20.75 0.16
N GLU A 257 13.64 -21.64 -0.84
CA GLU A 257 14.83 -21.94 -1.65
C GLU A 257 15.29 -20.71 -2.45
N LEU A 258 14.36 -20.01 -3.13
CA LEU A 258 14.67 -18.78 -3.86
C LEU A 258 15.17 -17.66 -2.94
N ALA A 259 14.58 -17.51 -1.76
CA ALA A 259 15.03 -16.53 -0.77
C ALA A 259 16.44 -16.84 -0.25
N ALA A 260 16.79 -18.12 -0.09
CA ALA A 260 18.13 -18.54 0.29
C ALA A 260 19.15 -18.22 -0.82
N ILE A 261 18.79 -18.45 -2.09
CA ILE A 261 19.66 -18.13 -3.24
C ILE A 261 19.87 -16.62 -3.36
N ALA A 262 18.82 -15.83 -3.19
CA ALA A 262 18.89 -14.36 -3.21
C ALA A 262 19.73 -13.75 -2.07
N GLN A 263 20.13 -14.53 -1.06
CA GLN A 263 21.07 -14.10 -0.02
C GLN A 263 22.53 -14.43 -0.37
N THR A 264 22.75 -15.25 -1.41
CA THR A 264 24.09 -15.73 -1.82
C THR A 264 24.63 -15.09 -3.10
N VAL A 265 23.75 -14.40 -3.84
CA VAL A 265 24.06 -13.57 -5.02
C VAL A 265 24.12 -12.12 -4.57
#